data_AF-A0AA51E7Q1-F1
#
_entry.id   AF-A0AA51E7Q1-F1
#
_cell.length_a   1.000
_cell.length_b   1.000
_cell.length_c   1.000
_cell.angle_alpha   90.00
_cell.angle_beta   90.00
_cell.angle_gamma   90.00
#
_symmetry.space_group_name_H-M   'P 1'
#
loop_
_entity.id
_entity.type
_entity.pdbx_description
1 polymer ?
#
loop_
_entity_poly.entity_id
_entity_poly.type
_entity_poly.pdbx_seq_one_letter_code
_entity_poly.pdbx_strand_id
1 'polypeptide(L)' 'RYPVDVRVSGKDLIQNHLTFYIYHHCAMWPNEKDKWPKGVRANGHLMLNSAKMSKSDGNFLTLSESIEKFSADGM' A
#
# COMPACT_ATOMS: atom_id res chain seq x y z
N ARG A 1 -7.56 0.44 17.09
CA ARG A 1 -7.61 1.74 17.82
C ARG A 1 -7.90 2.83 16.80
N TYR A 2 -8.67 3.86 17.15
CA TYR A 2 -8.92 5.01 16.27
C TYR A 2 -8.15 6.23 16.77
N PRO A 3 -7.82 7.18 15.89
CA PRO A 3 -7.95 7.09 14.42
C PRO A 3 -6.89 6.17 13.80
N VAL A 4 -6.92 6.01 12.48
CA VAL A 4 -5.82 5.39 11.74
C VAL A 4 -4.66 6.38 11.67
N ASP A 5 -3.54 6.06 12.34
CA ASP A 5 -2.36 6.93 12.37
C ASP A 5 -1.65 6.99 11.00
N VAL A 6 -1.51 5.84 10.32
CA VAL A 6 -0.92 5.77 8.98
C VAL A 6 -1.56 4.70 8.12
N ARG A 7 -1.80 5.02 6.85
CA ARG A 7 -2.15 4.05 5.81
C ARG A 7 -1.14 4.10 4.68
N VAL A 8 -0.42 2.99 4.45
CA VAL A 8 0.59 2.86 3.39
C VAL A 8 0.02 2.06 2.23
N SER A 9 0.22 2.53 1.01
CA SER A 9 -0.31 1.87 -0.19
C SER A 9 0.45 2.26 -1.46
N GLY A 10 0.29 1.48 -2.53
CA GLY A 10 0.74 1.86 -3.87
C GLY A 10 0.07 3.14 -4.37
N LYS A 11 0.81 3.95 -5.15
CA LYS A 11 0.36 5.21 -5.74
C LYS A 11 -0.85 5.07 -6.67
N ASP A 12 -1.05 3.87 -7.22
CA ASP A 12 -2.18 3.50 -8.08
C ASP A 12 -3.54 3.63 -7.37
N LEU A 13 -3.57 3.52 -6.03
CA LEU A 13 -4.81 3.62 -5.26
C LEU A 13 -5.21 5.05 -4.87
N ILE A 14 -4.39 6.06 -5.18
CA ILE A 14 -4.64 7.46 -4.79
C ILE A 14 -5.96 7.95 -5.41
N GLN A 15 -6.13 7.75 -6.71
CA GLN A 15 -7.26 8.31 -7.48
C GLN A 15 -8.58 7.55 -7.27
N ASN A 16 -8.60 6.50 -6.45
CA ASN A 16 -9.79 5.68 -6.19
C ASN A 16 -9.94 5.39 -4.70
N HIS A 17 -9.48 4.23 -4.25
CA HIS A 17 -9.61 3.68 -2.92
C HIS A 17 -9.17 4.65 -1.81
N LEU A 18 -8.03 5.33 -1.93
CA LEU A 18 -7.57 6.26 -0.90
C LEU A 18 -8.42 7.54 -0.85
N THR A 19 -8.95 7.97 -2.00
CA THR A 19 -9.91 9.08 -2.06
C THR A 19 -11.23 8.67 -1.40
N PHE A 20 -11.78 7.50 -1.77
CA PHE A 20 -13.01 6.98 -1.16
C PHE A 20 -12.86 6.73 0.34
N TYR A 21 -11.69 6.24 0.76
CA TYR A 21 -11.34 6.04 2.16
C TYR A 21 -11.50 7.33 2.98
N ILE A 22 -11.05 8.47 2.46
CA ILE A 22 -11.22 9.78 3.11
C ILE A 22 -12.71 10.17 3.14
N TYR A 23 -13.39 10.11 1.99
CA TYR A 23 -14.82 10.45 1.91
C TYR A 23 -15.67 9.64 2.90
N HIS A 24 -15.45 8.33 2.98
CA HIS A 24 -16.18 7.47 3.91
C HIS A 24 -15.88 7.79 5.38
N HIS A 25 -14.64 8.11 5.75
CA HIS A 25 -14.33 8.49 7.14
C HIS A 25 -14.99 9.82 7.52
N CYS A 26 -14.97 10.81 6.62
CA CYS A 26 -15.67 12.08 6.84
C CYS A 26 -17.18 11.89 6.95
N ALA A 27 -17.77 10.99 6.17
CA ALA A 27 -19.20 10.69 6.19
C ALA A 27 -19.65 9.91 7.44
N MET A 28 -18.81 8.98 7.93
CA MET A 28 -19.12 8.18 9.13
C MET A 28 -18.92 8.97 10.43
N TRP A 29 -17.94 9.87 10.47
CA TRP A 29 -17.61 10.69 11.64
C TRP A 29 -17.64 12.18 11.33
N PRO A 30 -18.79 12.75 10.92
CA PRO A 30 -18.86 14.14 10.46
C PRO A 30 -18.48 15.14 11.55
N ASN A 31 -18.75 14.81 12.81
CA ASN A 31 -18.51 15.68 13.97
C ASN A 31 -17.31 15.24 14.83
N GLU A 32 -16.67 14.11 14.52
CA GLU A 32 -15.57 13.53 15.30
C GLU A 32 -14.29 13.51 14.44
N LYS A 33 -13.75 14.70 14.16
CA LYS A 33 -12.55 14.86 13.31
C LYS A 33 -11.31 14.15 13.87
N ASP A 34 -11.27 13.91 15.17
CA ASP A 34 -10.24 13.12 15.84
C ASP A 34 -10.26 11.64 15.44
N LYS A 35 -11.35 11.15 14.83
CA LYS A 35 -11.45 9.81 14.24
C LYS A 35 -11.08 9.75 12.77
N TRP A 36 -10.79 10.89 12.14
CA TRP A 36 -10.37 10.93 10.74
C TRP A 36 -8.94 10.41 10.57
N PRO A 37 -8.58 9.86 9.39
CA PRO A 37 -7.22 9.39 9.12
C PRO A 37 -6.18 10.48 9.33
N LYS A 38 -5.10 10.18 10.05
CA LYS A 38 -4.03 11.16 10.31
C LYS A 38 -3.01 11.26 9.18
N GLY A 39 -2.80 10.18 8.41
CA GLY A 39 -1.77 10.17 7.37
C GLY A 39 -1.92 9.04 6.36
N VAL A 40 -1.55 9.34 5.11
CA VAL A 40 -1.48 8.38 4.00
C VAL A 40 -0.13 8.51 3.33
N ARG A 41 0.57 7.38 3.14
CA ARG A 41 1.87 7.33 2.43
C ARG A 41 1.72 6.48 1.18
N ALA A 42 2.04 7.07 0.03
CA ALA A 42 2.06 6.37 -1.24
C ALA A 42 3.48 5.90 -1.61
N ASN A 43 3.63 4.65 -2.06
CA ASN A 43 4.86 4.13 -2.64
C ASN A 43 4.72 3.88 -4.16
N GLY A 44 5.84 3.89 -4.87
CA GLY A 44 5.90 3.47 -6.27
C GLY A 44 5.69 1.96 -6.42
N HIS A 45 5.48 1.51 -7.66
CA HIS A 45 5.50 0.08 -7.95
C HIS A 45 6.91 -0.47 -7.78
N LEU A 46 6.99 -1.68 -7.23
CA LEU A 46 8.24 -2.39 -7.05
C LEU A 46 8.80 -2.81 -8.41
N MET A 47 10.09 -2.60 -8.60
CA MET A 47 10.85 -3.07 -9.75
C MET A 47 11.72 -4.24 -9.31
N LEU A 48 11.91 -5.23 -10.19
CA LEU A 48 12.82 -6.35 -9.97
C LEU A 48 13.93 -6.28 -11.01
N ASN A 49 15.19 -6.21 -10.55
CA ASN A 49 16.37 -6.02 -11.41
C ASN A 49 16.23 -4.85 -12.40
N SER A 50 15.74 -3.70 -11.90
CA SER A 50 15.47 -2.47 -12.69
C SER A 50 14.42 -2.63 -13.80
N ALA A 51 13.73 -3.77 -13.87
CA ALA A 51 12.65 -4.03 -14.82
C ALA A 51 11.31 -4.16 -14.10
N LYS A 52 10.23 -3.88 -14.83
CA LYS A 52 8.86 -4.07 -14.33
C LYS A 52 8.66 -5.54 -13.99
N MET A 53 8.08 -5.82 -12.84
CA MET A 53 7.73 -7.18 -12.48
C MET A 53 6.59 -7.67 -13.38
N SER A 54 6.81 -8.75 -14.12
CA SER A 54 5.89 -9.29 -15.12
C SER A 54 6.03 -10.80 -15.22
N LYS A 55 4.90 -11.53 -15.13
CA LYS A 55 4.89 -12.99 -15.25
C LYS A 55 5.23 -13.47 -16.67
N SER A 56 4.84 -12.72 -17.70
CA SER A 56 5.09 -13.10 -19.10
C SER A 56 6.57 -13.03 -19.48
N ASP A 57 7.32 -12.15 -18.82
CA ASP A 57 8.71 -11.86 -19.19
C ASP A 57 9.71 -12.66 -18.33
N GLY A 58 9.21 -13.59 -17.50
CA GLY A 58 10.00 -14.36 -16.54
C GLY A 58 10.53 -13.55 -15.35
N ASN A 59 10.32 -12.23 -15.33
CA ASN A 59 10.77 -11.32 -14.27
C ASN A 59 9.69 -11.18 -13.18
N PHE A 60 9.40 -12.27 -12.48
CA PHE A 60 8.41 -12.30 -11.41
C PHE A 60 8.93 -13.14 -10.24
N LEU A 61 8.68 -12.65 -9.03
CA LEU A 61 9.06 -13.35 -7.80
C LEU A 61 7.94 -13.16 -6.78
N THR A 62 7.37 -14.26 -6.30
CA THR A 62 6.40 -14.24 -5.20
C THR A 62 7.12 -14.03 -3.86
N LEU A 63 6.38 -13.58 -2.85
CA LEU A 63 6.95 -13.41 -1.50
C LEU A 63 7.55 -14.72 -0.95
N SER A 64 6.87 -15.85 -1.13
CA SER A 64 7.36 -17.15 -0.66
C SER A 64 8.68 -17.53 -1.34
N GLU A 65 8.78 -17.38 -2.66
CA GLU A 65 10.01 -17.65 -3.41
C GLU A 65 11.15 -16.70 -3.00
N SER A 66 10.85 -15.43 -2.72
CA SER A 66 11.85 -14.47 -2.21
C SER A 66 12.43 -14.90 -0.88
N ILE A 67 11.58 -15.34 0.06
CA ILE A 67 12.02 -15.77 1.40
C ILE A 67 12.84 -17.05 1.30
N GLU A 68 12.41 -18.03 0.49
CA GLU A 68 13.18 -19.27 0.29
C GLU A 68 14.55 -19.02 -0.33
N LYS A 69 14.64 -18.03 -1.23
CA LYS A 69 15.89 -17.71 -1.94
C LYS A 69 16.86 -16.83 -1.15
N PHE A 70 16.36 -15.91 -0.32
CA PHE A 70 17.17 -14.87 0.32
C PHE A 70 17.02 -14.77 1.84
N SER A 71 16.19 -15.60 2.47
CA SER A 71 15.71 -15.47 3.86
C SER A 71 14.79 -14.25 4.10
N ALA A 72 14.12 -14.22 5.25
CA ALA A 72 13.20 -13.13 5.59
C ALA A 72 13.92 -11.80 5.89
N ASP A 73 15.14 -11.86 6.45
CA ASP A 73 15.93 -10.66 6.76
C ASP A 73 16.80 -10.21 5.58
N GLY A 74 17.14 -11.14 4.67
CA GLY A 74 17.98 -10.85 3.51
C GLY A 74 17.23 -10.37 2.27
N MET A 75 15.89 -10.46 2.26
CA MET A 75 15.03 -9.97 1.16
C MET A 75 14.77 -8.46 1.20
#